data_AF-A0A6N3I531-F1
#
_entry.id   AF-A0A6N3I531-F1
#
_cell.length_a   1.000
_cell.length_b   1.000
_cell.length_c   1.000
_cell.angle_alpha   90.00
_cell.angle_beta   90.00
_cell.angle_gamma   90.00
#
_symmetry.space_group_name_H-M   'P 1'
#
loop_
_entity.id
_entity.type
_entity.pdbx_description
1 polymer ?
#
loop_
_entity_poly.entity_id
_entity_poly.type
_entity_poly.pdbx_seq_one_letter_code
_entity_poly.pdbx_strand_id
1 'polypeptide(L)'
;MKNKMTYRMRNRMRNRMRNQTKKLLQPAVLIVCVLALTGCTGKTDSTTSHEPLIQHTDTGVTSNPAADNKKDMERTSAEMESAASNRETVSSDIEACIREKMDTFEEDCTLTGLWYDRERSERIIDSYMEYGRGASNGVKRDDVIVILSDLKTGENTWSFEPNAVYTDWNWILIRDGETSEWVVEDYGNE
;
A
#
# COMPACT_ATOMS: atom_id res chain seq x y z
N MET A 1 -20.15 -21.24 24.82
CA MET A 1 -20.47 -19.88 24.29
C MET A 1 -20.20 -18.74 25.27
N LYS A 2 -20.61 -18.81 26.55
CA LYS A 2 -20.44 -17.72 27.54
C LYS A 2 -18.97 -17.29 27.78
N ASN A 3 -18.01 -18.23 27.76
CA ASN A 3 -16.59 -17.95 28.00
C ASN A 3 -15.89 -17.21 26.85
N LYS A 4 -16.27 -17.48 25.59
CA LYS A 4 -15.70 -16.79 24.41
C LYS A 4 -16.13 -15.32 24.40
N MET A 5 -17.40 -15.04 24.74
CA MET A 5 -17.94 -13.67 24.83
C MET A 5 -17.28 -12.87 25.96
N THR A 6 -17.08 -13.47 27.14
CA THR A 6 -16.39 -12.77 28.26
C THR A 6 -14.91 -12.53 27.98
N TYR A 7 -14.22 -13.45 27.29
CA TYR A 7 -12.84 -13.26 26.88
C TYR A 7 -12.70 -12.11 25.87
N ARG A 8 -13.56 -12.06 24.84
CA ARG A 8 -13.61 -10.98 23.85
C ARG A 8 -13.88 -9.63 24.50
N MET A 9 -14.84 -9.54 25.43
CA MET A 9 -15.13 -8.32 26.16
C MET A 9 -13.94 -7.85 27.00
N ARG A 10 -13.24 -8.75 27.71
CA ARG A 10 -12.04 -8.40 28.48
C ARG A 10 -10.89 -7.92 27.60
N ASN A 11 -10.66 -8.56 26.45
CA ASN A 11 -9.60 -8.14 25.52
C ASN A 11 -9.93 -6.78 24.89
N ARG A 12 -11.19 -6.55 24.48
CA ARG A 12 -11.67 -5.25 23.99
C ARG A 12 -11.45 -4.14 25.02
N MET A 13 -11.84 -4.36 26.29
CA MET A 13 -11.62 -3.39 27.36
C MET A 13 -10.12 -3.14 27.63
N ARG A 14 -9.29 -4.19 27.62
CA ARG A 14 -7.84 -4.07 27.84
C ARG A 14 -7.16 -3.29 26.72
N ASN A 15 -7.52 -3.53 25.46
CA ASN A 15 -6.97 -2.82 24.30
C ASN A 15 -7.39 -1.34 24.29
N ARG A 16 -8.67 -1.06 24.59
CA ARG A 16 -9.17 0.31 24.74
C ARG A 16 -8.39 1.09 25.81
N MET A 17 -8.15 0.50 26.97
CA MET A 17 -7.36 1.13 28.05
C MET A 17 -5.91 1.39 27.63
N ARG A 18 -5.27 0.44 26.92
CA ARG A 18 -3.89 0.61 26.41
C ARG A 18 -3.77 1.73 25.37
N ASN A 19 -4.76 1.92 24.51
CA ASN A 19 -4.73 3.00 23.53
C ASN A 19 -4.96 4.36 24.18
N GLN A 20 -5.85 4.44 25.17
CA GLN A 20 -6.06 5.68 25.94
C GLN A 20 -4.81 6.10 26.72
N THR A 21 -4.06 5.15 27.30
CA THR A 21 -2.80 5.48 27.98
C THR A 21 -1.68 5.90 27.01
N LYS A 22 -1.67 5.39 25.77
CA LYS A 22 -0.74 5.86 24.73
C LYS A 22 -1.05 7.29 24.27
N LYS A 23 -2.34 7.69 24.18
CA LYS A 23 -2.75 9.07 23.85
C LYS A 23 -2.22 10.10 24.85
N LEU A 24 -2.07 9.72 26.11
CA LEU A 24 -1.55 10.60 27.18
C LEU A 24 -0.01 10.71 27.19
N LEU A 25 0.71 9.93 26.38
CA LEU A 25 2.17 9.82 26.42
C LEU A 25 2.87 10.12 25.09
N GLN A 26 2.23 10.84 24.16
CA GLN A 26 2.89 11.29 22.94
C GLN A 26 3.57 12.65 23.15
N PRO A 27 4.92 12.74 23.18
CA PRO A 27 5.60 14.02 23.04
C PRO A 27 5.37 14.54 21.60
N ALA A 28 4.85 15.75 21.47
CA ALA A 28 4.63 16.42 20.20
C ALA A 28 5.95 16.55 19.43
N VAL A 29 6.12 15.75 18.37
CA VAL A 29 7.23 15.89 17.43
C VAL A 29 6.82 16.92 16.38
N LEU A 30 7.25 18.17 16.58
CA LEU A 30 7.18 19.23 15.58
C LEU A 30 8.13 18.90 14.42
N ILE A 31 7.58 18.53 13.27
CA ILE A 31 8.33 18.41 12.02
C ILE A 31 8.63 19.83 11.52
N VAL A 32 9.91 20.19 11.54
CA VAL A 32 10.42 21.46 11.01
C VAL A 32 10.51 21.35 9.48
N CYS A 33 9.65 22.09 8.76
CA CYS A 33 9.78 22.29 7.32
C CYS A 33 11.00 23.17 7.02
N VAL A 34 12.02 22.60 6.38
CA VAL A 34 13.15 23.34 5.81
C VAL A 34 12.74 23.88 4.44
N LEU A 35 12.42 25.18 4.38
CA LEU A 35 12.29 25.91 3.12
C LEU A 35 13.69 26.20 2.56
N ALA A 36 14.10 25.47 1.52
CA ALA A 36 15.23 25.85 0.69
C ALA A 36 14.74 26.82 -0.41
N LEU A 37 14.90 28.12 -0.16
CA LEU A 37 14.81 29.16 -1.18
C LEU A 37 16.18 29.33 -1.84
N THR A 38 16.32 28.83 -3.06
CA THR A 38 17.28 29.31 -4.07
C THR A 38 16.55 29.19 -5.42
N GLY A 39 16.11 30.24 -6.11
CA GLY A 39 16.65 31.58 -6.21
C GLY A 39 17.75 31.60 -7.27
N CYS A 40 17.39 31.55 -8.56
CA CYS A 40 18.19 32.10 -9.67
C CYS A 40 17.28 32.35 -10.89
N THR A 41 17.05 33.62 -11.13
CA THR A 41 16.47 34.21 -12.34
C THR A 41 17.45 34.10 -13.51
N GLY A 42 16.98 33.71 -14.68
CA GLY A 42 17.73 33.78 -15.93
C GLY A 42 16.80 33.86 -17.12
N LYS A 43 16.44 35.08 -17.52
CA LYS A 43 15.76 35.39 -18.78
C LYS A 43 16.79 35.95 -19.75
N THR A 44 16.93 35.32 -20.92
CA THR A 44 17.41 35.96 -22.16
C THR A 44 16.70 35.31 -23.34
N ASP A 45 15.89 36.10 -24.02
CA ASP A 45 15.25 35.79 -25.31
C ASP A 45 16.27 35.82 -26.45
N SER A 46 16.03 35.06 -27.55
CA SER A 46 16.33 35.37 -28.99
C SER A 46 16.29 34.06 -29.82
N THR A 47 15.26 33.80 -30.63
CA THR A 47 15.12 34.13 -32.08
C THR A 47 15.85 33.18 -33.05
N THR A 48 15.05 32.29 -33.65
CA THR A 48 14.93 31.93 -35.09
C THR A 48 16.14 31.50 -35.94
N SER A 49 15.95 30.30 -36.53
CA SER A 49 16.41 29.74 -37.83
C SER A 49 17.89 29.79 -38.21
N HIS A 50 18.48 28.62 -38.49
CA HIS A 50 18.51 28.05 -39.85
C HIS A 50 19.23 26.68 -39.85
N GLU A 51 18.60 25.72 -40.52
CA GLU A 51 19.22 24.47 -41.00
C GLU A 51 20.23 24.77 -42.12
N PRO A 52 21.23 23.90 -42.34
CA PRO A 52 21.29 23.31 -43.68
C PRO A 52 21.66 21.82 -43.73
N LEU A 53 21.02 21.18 -44.72
CA LEU A 53 21.34 19.93 -45.44
C LEU A 53 22.81 19.47 -45.39
N ILE A 54 23.00 18.18 -45.10
CA ILE A 54 23.88 17.31 -45.90
C ILE A 54 23.11 16.04 -46.27
N GLN A 55 23.20 15.72 -47.56
CA GLN A 55 22.54 14.67 -48.31
C GLN A 55 23.39 13.39 -48.43
N HIS A 56 22.70 12.24 -48.42
CA HIS A 56 22.94 10.94 -49.11
C HIS A 56 24.30 10.21 -48.91
N THR A 57 24.36 8.89 -48.68
CA THR A 57 24.03 7.84 -49.65
C THR A 57 23.57 6.50 -49.03
N ASP A 58 22.62 5.89 -49.75
CA ASP A 58 22.18 4.49 -49.72
C ASP A 58 23.29 3.43 -49.71
N THR A 59 23.02 2.24 -49.18
CA THR A 59 23.00 0.95 -49.94
C THR A 59 22.46 -0.16 -49.04
N GLY A 60 21.32 -0.74 -49.40
CA GLY A 60 20.82 -2.00 -48.83
C GLY A 60 21.41 -3.25 -49.51
N VAL A 61 21.51 -4.35 -48.77
CA VAL A 61 21.59 -5.73 -49.31
C VAL A 61 20.77 -6.67 -48.42
N THR A 62 19.95 -7.47 -49.10
CA THR A 62 18.98 -8.46 -48.64
C THR A 62 19.57 -9.88 -48.58
N SER A 63 19.07 -10.72 -47.65
CA SER A 63 18.98 -12.21 -47.67
C SER A 63 20.31 -13.03 -47.69
N ASN A 64 20.52 -14.17 -47.01
CA ASN A 64 19.64 -15.27 -46.55
C ASN A 64 20.44 -16.28 -45.63
N PRO A 65 19.92 -17.47 -45.21
CA PRO A 65 19.91 -17.94 -43.80
C PRO A 65 20.88 -19.07 -43.41
N ALA A 66 20.77 -19.45 -42.12
CA ALA A 66 21.08 -20.74 -41.47
C ALA A 66 22.53 -21.03 -41.05
N ALA A 67 22.77 -21.05 -39.73
CA ALA A 67 23.31 -22.20 -39.00
C ALA A 67 23.52 -21.85 -37.51
N ASP A 68 22.85 -22.61 -36.64
CA ASP A 68 23.32 -23.13 -35.36
C ASP A 68 24.37 -22.33 -34.56
N ASN A 69 23.96 -21.79 -33.42
CA ASN A 69 24.48 -22.33 -32.16
C ASN A 69 23.58 -21.98 -30.96
N LYS A 70 23.06 -23.04 -30.35
CA LYS A 70 22.46 -23.06 -29.02
C LYS A 70 23.55 -22.71 -28.00
N LYS A 71 23.37 -21.65 -27.23
CA LYS A 71 24.11 -21.44 -25.99
C LYS A 71 23.18 -20.84 -24.94
N ASP A 72 22.57 -21.76 -24.18
CA ASP A 72 22.50 -21.75 -22.72
C ASP A 72 22.28 -20.35 -22.13
N MET A 73 21.05 -19.93 -21.87
CA MET A 73 20.24 -20.39 -20.73
C MET A 73 21.08 -20.71 -19.48
N GLU A 74 21.77 -19.70 -18.98
CA GLU A 74 22.12 -19.62 -17.57
C GLU A 74 22.01 -18.16 -17.12
N ARG A 75 20.77 -17.64 -17.06
CA ARG A 75 20.50 -16.44 -16.27
C ARG A 75 20.35 -16.91 -14.83
N THR A 76 21.48 -16.87 -14.15
CA THR A 76 21.69 -17.14 -12.73
C THR A 76 20.50 -16.73 -11.87
N SER A 77 19.96 -17.71 -11.14
CA SER A 77 18.85 -17.61 -10.19
C SER A 77 19.17 -16.79 -8.93
N ALA A 78 19.81 -15.63 -9.08
CA ALA A 78 20.30 -14.81 -7.97
C ALA A 78 19.91 -13.33 -8.09
N GLU A 79 18.87 -13.01 -8.86
CA GLU A 79 18.34 -11.64 -9.01
C GLU A 79 16.88 -11.52 -8.53
N MET A 80 16.41 -12.47 -7.70
CA MET A 80 15.05 -12.46 -7.12
C MET A 80 15.03 -12.40 -5.59
N GLU A 81 16.11 -11.95 -4.95
CA GLU A 81 16.13 -11.66 -3.51
C GLU A 81 17.01 -10.44 -3.21
N SER A 82 16.72 -9.31 -3.87
CA SER A 82 17.17 -7.98 -3.40
C SER A 82 16.31 -6.85 -3.98
N ALA A 83 15.01 -7.09 -4.19
CA ALA A 83 14.08 -5.97 -4.07
C ALA A 83 14.02 -5.66 -2.58
N ALA A 84 14.55 -4.50 -2.17
CA ALA A 84 14.31 -4.00 -0.82
C ALA A 84 12.80 -4.12 -0.57
N SER A 85 12.41 -4.86 0.47
CA SER A 85 11.00 -5.05 0.79
C SER A 85 10.36 -3.68 0.96
N ASN A 86 9.47 -3.25 0.05
CA ASN A 86 8.73 -1.98 0.09
C ASN A 86 7.73 -1.89 1.25
N ARG A 87 7.85 -2.79 2.24
CA ARG A 87 6.99 -2.91 3.41
C ARG A 87 7.48 -1.98 4.51
N GLU A 88 6.66 -0.99 4.81
CA GLU A 88 6.84 -0.05 5.91
C GLU A 88 5.99 -0.47 7.12
N THR A 89 6.41 -0.06 8.32
CA THR A 89 5.66 -0.30 9.55
C THR A 89 4.39 0.54 9.60
N VAL A 90 3.31 -0.04 10.11
CA VAL A 90 2.03 0.65 10.28
C VAL A 90 2.00 1.39 11.61
N SER A 91 1.41 2.59 11.63
CA SER A 91 1.26 3.37 12.86
C SER A 91 0.30 2.67 13.84
N SER A 92 0.53 2.87 15.14
CA SER A 92 -0.16 2.09 16.18
C SER A 92 -1.67 2.37 16.28
N ASP A 93 -2.12 3.54 15.84
CA ASP A 93 -3.53 3.95 15.77
C ASP A 93 -4.26 3.22 14.64
N ILE A 94 -3.63 3.10 13.46
CA ILE A 94 -4.16 2.34 12.32
C ILE A 94 -4.19 0.85 12.65
N GLU A 95 -3.09 0.30 13.19
CA GLU A 95 -3.05 -1.09 13.63
C GLU A 95 -4.15 -1.39 14.66
N ALA A 96 -4.37 -0.47 15.62
CA ALA A 96 -5.44 -0.61 16.59
C ALA A 96 -6.84 -0.62 15.94
N CYS A 97 -7.09 0.26 14.97
CA CYS A 97 -8.35 0.30 14.24
C CYS A 97 -8.63 -1.02 13.50
N ILE A 98 -7.63 -1.56 12.80
CA ILE A 98 -7.75 -2.86 12.11
C ILE A 98 -8.01 -3.99 13.10
N ARG A 99 -7.28 -4.02 14.23
CA ARG A 99 -7.49 -5.05 15.26
C ARG A 99 -8.88 -4.96 15.90
N GLU A 100 -9.40 -3.76 16.12
CA GLU A 100 -10.76 -3.57 16.61
C GLU A 100 -11.80 -4.08 15.60
N LYS A 101 -11.58 -3.85 14.30
CA LYS A 101 -12.42 -4.41 13.24
C LYS A 101 -12.33 -5.93 13.20
N MET A 102 -11.14 -6.51 13.29
CA MET A 102 -10.93 -7.96 13.36
C MET A 102 -11.67 -8.59 14.54
N ASP A 103 -11.71 -7.92 15.70
CA ASP A 103 -12.47 -8.36 16.88
C ASP A 103 -13.99 -8.44 16.63
N THR A 104 -14.51 -7.88 15.53
CA THR A 104 -15.92 -8.00 15.13
C THR A 104 -16.20 -9.24 14.28
N PHE A 105 -15.19 -9.86 13.66
CA PHE A 105 -15.38 -11.03 12.82
C PHE A 105 -15.88 -12.20 13.69
N GLU A 106 -16.95 -12.86 13.24
CA GLU A 106 -17.49 -14.02 13.97
C GLU A 106 -16.70 -15.31 13.69
N GLU A 107 -15.82 -15.25 12.70
CA GLU A 107 -14.95 -16.31 12.22
C GLU A 107 -13.57 -16.25 12.87
N ASP A 108 -12.87 -17.40 12.87
CA ASP A 108 -11.52 -17.49 13.40
C ASP A 108 -10.51 -17.02 12.36
N CYS A 109 -10.11 -15.75 12.43
CA CYS A 109 -9.11 -15.14 11.56
C CYS A 109 -8.02 -14.50 12.39
N THR A 110 -6.76 -14.77 12.06
CA THR A 110 -5.58 -14.22 12.73
C THR A 110 -4.74 -13.41 11.77
N LEU A 111 -4.43 -12.17 12.15
CA LEU A 111 -3.48 -11.32 11.45
C LEU A 111 -2.06 -11.84 11.67
N THR A 112 -1.40 -12.33 10.62
CA THR A 112 -0.02 -12.86 10.66
C THR A 112 1.02 -11.88 10.13
N GLY A 113 0.59 -10.87 9.38
CA GLY A 113 1.42 -9.76 8.90
C GLY A 113 0.60 -8.50 8.71
N LEU A 114 1.23 -7.34 8.89
CA LEU A 114 0.61 -6.03 8.67
C LEU A 114 1.68 -5.03 8.23
N TRP A 115 1.51 -4.41 7.08
CA TRP A 115 2.48 -3.45 6.53
C TRP A 115 1.80 -2.43 5.62
N TYR A 116 2.47 -1.30 5.44
CA TYR A 116 2.15 -0.34 4.38
C TYR A 116 3.10 -0.60 3.20
N ASP A 117 2.58 -0.57 1.98
CA ASP A 117 3.37 -0.59 0.75
C ASP A 117 2.87 0.56 -0.10
N ARG A 118 3.67 1.63 -0.22
CA ARG A 118 3.24 2.86 -0.88
C ARG A 118 2.68 2.61 -2.28
N GLU A 119 3.40 1.84 -3.10
CA GLU A 119 3.06 1.67 -4.50
C GLU A 119 1.76 0.88 -4.66
N ARG A 120 1.59 -0.20 -3.88
CA ARG A 120 0.37 -1.01 -3.88
C ARG A 120 -0.81 -0.24 -3.28
N SER A 121 -0.60 0.43 -2.15
CA SER A 121 -1.64 1.18 -1.47
C SER A 121 -2.17 2.31 -2.34
N GLU A 122 -1.31 3.09 -3.01
CA GLU A 122 -1.76 4.18 -3.90
C GLU A 122 -2.61 3.66 -5.06
N ARG A 123 -2.24 2.52 -5.67
CA ARG A 123 -3.07 1.90 -6.73
C ARG A 123 -4.45 1.48 -6.23
N ILE A 124 -4.53 0.90 -5.03
CA ILE A 124 -5.81 0.49 -4.44
C ILE A 124 -6.63 1.74 -4.07
N ILE A 125 -5.99 2.81 -3.59
CA ILE A 125 -6.67 4.09 -3.35
C ILE A 125 -7.22 4.66 -4.66
N ASP A 126 -6.45 4.65 -5.76
CA ASP A 126 -6.94 5.06 -7.09
C ASP A 126 -8.19 4.28 -7.49
N SER A 127 -8.12 2.95 -7.45
CA SER A 127 -9.24 2.04 -7.75
C SER A 127 -10.46 2.32 -6.87
N TYR A 128 -10.25 2.49 -5.56
CA TYR A 128 -11.32 2.79 -4.60
C TYR A 128 -11.99 4.14 -4.85
N MET A 129 -11.21 5.17 -5.20
CA MET A 129 -11.72 6.51 -5.49
C MET A 129 -12.43 6.59 -6.85
N GLU A 130 -12.04 5.78 -7.82
CA GLU A 130 -12.64 5.80 -9.16
C GLU A 130 -13.84 4.84 -9.30
N TYR A 131 -13.73 3.63 -8.78
CA TYR A 131 -14.69 2.55 -8.99
C TYR A 131 -15.37 2.05 -7.71
N GLY A 132 -14.78 2.34 -6.55
CA GLY A 132 -15.27 1.90 -5.24
C GLY A 132 -16.24 2.89 -4.57
N ARG A 133 -16.45 2.72 -3.25
CA ARG A 133 -17.29 3.62 -2.46
C ARG A 133 -16.75 5.06 -2.40
N GLY A 134 -15.43 5.23 -2.55
CA GLY A 134 -14.78 6.54 -2.57
C GLY A 134 -15.30 7.48 -3.65
N ALA A 135 -15.80 6.94 -4.76
CA ALA A 135 -16.38 7.71 -5.87
C ALA A 135 -17.66 8.47 -5.50
N SER A 136 -18.34 8.10 -4.40
CA SER A 136 -19.68 8.62 -4.07
C SER A 136 -19.89 8.97 -2.60
N ASN A 137 -19.01 8.54 -1.68
CA ASN A 137 -19.17 8.80 -0.25
C ASN A 137 -18.65 10.19 0.20
N GLY A 138 -18.04 10.97 -0.70
CA GLY A 138 -17.54 12.32 -0.41
C GLY A 138 -16.23 12.38 0.38
N VAL A 139 -15.57 11.23 0.61
CA VAL A 139 -14.24 11.20 1.23
C VAL A 139 -13.21 11.88 0.31
N LYS A 140 -12.25 12.58 0.90
CA LYS A 140 -11.11 13.11 0.15
C LYS A 140 -10.06 12.02 0.03
N ARG A 141 -9.34 12.00 -1.09
CA ARG A 141 -8.24 11.05 -1.30
C ARG A 141 -7.22 11.06 -0.14
N ASP A 142 -6.82 12.24 0.33
CA ASP A 142 -5.84 12.41 1.42
C ASP A 142 -6.34 11.87 2.79
N ASP A 143 -7.64 11.59 2.86
CA ASP A 143 -8.32 11.00 4.01
C ASP A 143 -8.58 9.50 3.83
N VAL A 144 -7.92 8.86 2.86
CA VAL A 144 -7.94 7.41 2.63
C VAL A 144 -6.53 6.85 2.82
N ILE A 145 -6.41 5.72 3.50
CA ILE A 145 -5.18 4.92 3.53
C ILE A 145 -5.49 3.44 3.33
N VAL A 146 -4.61 2.76 2.61
CA VAL A 146 -4.68 1.31 2.43
C VAL A 146 -3.53 0.63 3.14
N ILE A 147 -3.86 -0.39 3.94
CA ILE A 147 -2.90 -1.23 4.65
C ILE A 147 -3.03 -2.66 4.16
N LEU A 148 -1.89 -3.32 3.96
CA LEU A 148 -1.83 -4.71 3.51
C LEU A 148 -1.56 -5.65 4.69
N SER A 149 -2.03 -6.88 4.56
CA SER A 149 -1.90 -7.89 5.58
C SER A 149 -1.85 -9.30 5.04
N ASP A 150 -1.33 -10.20 5.88
CA ASP A 150 -1.57 -11.63 5.75
C ASP A 150 -2.56 -12.06 6.82
N LEU A 151 -3.59 -12.83 6.42
CA LEU A 151 -4.59 -13.40 7.30
C LEU A 151 -4.55 -14.92 7.24
N LYS A 152 -4.50 -15.56 8.41
CA LYS A 152 -4.68 -17.01 8.55
C LYS A 152 -6.07 -17.33 9.08
N THR A 153 -6.81 -18.20 8.41
CA THR A 153 -8.15 -18.62 8.83
C THR A 153 -8.08 -19.93 9.61
N GLY A 154 -9.06 -20.13 10.51
CA GLY A 154 -9.25 -21.37 11.25
C GLY A 154 -10.02 -22.41 10.44
N GLU A 155 -10.34 -23.53 11.10
CA GLU A 155 -11.03 -24.66 10.48
C GLU A 155 -12.54 -24.41 10.23
N ASN A 156 -13.18 -23.58 11.05
CA ASN A 156 -14.62 -23.37 11.02
C ASN A 156 -14.95 -21.94 10.57
N THR A 157 -14.70 -21.66 9.30
CA THR A 157 -15.05 -20.42 8.60
C THR A 157 -16.12 -20.67 7.54
N TRP A 158 -16.94 -19.67 7.25
CA TRP A 158 -18.00 -19.71 6.25
C TRP A 158 -17.86 -18.64 5.16
N SER A 159 -17.25 -17.49 5.47
CA SER A 159 -16.95 -16.44 4.48
C SER A 159 -15.55 -16.62 3.89
N PHE A 160 -14.67 -17.28 4.63
CA PHE A 160 -13.31 -17.60 4.21
C PHE A 160 -13.13 -19.09 3.97
N GLU A 161 -12.20 -19.44 3.09
CA GLU A 161 -11.69 -20.79 2.94
C GLU A 161 -11.07 -21.26 4.26
N PRO A 162 -11.46 -22.42 4.80
CA PRO A 162 -10.89 -22.96 6.02
C PRO A 162 -9.39 -23.25 5.92
N ASN A 163 -8.65 -22.98 7.01
CA ASN A 163 -7.20 -23.24 7.12
C ASN A 163 -6.33 -22.61 6.02
N ALA A 164 -6.80 -21.54 5.39
CA ALA A 164 -6.11 -20.84 4.32
C ALA A 164 -5.26 -19.68 4.83
N VAL A 165 -4.34 -19.22 3.97
CA VAL A 165 -3.60 -17.98 4.14
C VAL A 165 -3.99 -17.05 3.00
N TYR A 166 -4.58 -15.92 3.36
CA TYR A 166 -4.88 -14.82 2.45
C TYR A 166 -3.71 -13.85 2.53
N THR A 167 -2.94 -13.76 1.45
CA THR A 167 -1.84 -12.82 1.32
C THR A 167 -2.28 -11.54 0.66
N ASP A 168 -1.61 -10.44 0.98
CA ASP A 168 -1.89 -9.12 0.38
C ASP A 168 -3.35 -8.66 0.58
N TRP A 169 -3.99 -9.13 1.66
CA TRP A 169 -5.33 -8.69 2.04
C TRP A 169 -5.30 -7.21 2.39
N ASN A 170 -6.13 -6.41 1.73
CA ASN A 170 -6.16 -4.97 1.89
C ASN A 170 -7.24 -4.53 2.88
N TRP A 171 -6.91 -3.46 3.60
CA TRP A 171 -7.80 -2.72 4.50
C TRP A 171 -7.87 -1.30 3.99
N ILE A 172 -9.06 -0.84 3.60
CA ILE A 172 -9.30 0.55 3.23
C ILE A 172 -9.82 1.26 4.48
N LEU A 173 -9.04 2.21 4.97
CA LEU A 173 -9.40 3.04 6.11
C LEU A 173 -9.65 4.47 5.64
N ILE A 174 -10.69 5.09 6.20
CA ILE A 174 -11.02 6.49 5.97
C ILE A 174 -11.03 7.29 7.27
N ARG A 175 -10.91 8.60 7.16
CA ARG A 175 -11.14 9.55 8.25
C ARG A 175 -11.84 10.80 7.73
N ASP A 176 -12.29 11.68 8.62
CA ASP A 176 -12.85 12.98 8.27
C ASP A 176 -11.84 14.09 8.61
N GLY A 177 -10.85 14.29 7.75
CA GLY A 177 -9.73 15.21 7.97
C GLY A 177 -8.64 14.70 8.91
N GLU A 178 -7.55 15.46 8.98
CA GLU A 178 -6.27 15.05 9.59
C GLU A 178 -6.34 14.66 11.07
N THR A 179 -7.26 15.27 11.83
CA THR A 179 -7.38 15.08 13.28
C THR A 179 -8.36 13.98 13.69
N SER A 180 -9.12 13.45 12.75
CA SER A 180 -10.16 12.45 13.00
C SER A 180 -9.56 11.04 13.12
N GLU A 181 -10.24 10.17 13.88
CA GLU A 181 -9.82 8.78 14.02
C GLU A 181 -10.06 7.99 12.72
N TRP A 182 -9.17 7.05 12.44
CA TRP A 182 -9.34 6.11 11.34
C TRP A 182 -10.50 5.16 11.59
N VAL A 183 -11.25 4.84 10.54
CA VAL A 183 -12.30 3.82 10.53
C VAL A 183 -12.08 2.90 9.34
N VAL A 184 -12.19 1.59 9.54
CA VAL A 184 -12.19 0.62 8.44
C VAL A 184 -13.50 0.75 7.66
N GLU A 185 -13.40 1.18 6.41
CA GLU A 185 -14.50 1.38 5.47
C GLU A 185 -14.75 0.15 4.60
N ASP A 186 -13.68 -0.49 4.16
CA ASP A 186 -13.75 -1.71 3.36
C ASP A 186 -12.52 -2.59 3.57
N TYR A 187 -12.62 -3.84 3.17
CA TYR A 187 -11.53 -4.80 3.26
C TYR A 187 -11.77 -5.99 2.36
N GLY A 188 -10.70 -6.58 1.85
CA GLY A 188 -10.77 -7.70 0.94
C GLY A 188 -9.47 -7.85 0.16
N ASN A 189 -9.45 -8.80 -0.76
CA ASN A 189 -8.52 -8.76 -1.88
C ASN A 189 -9.32 -8.44 -3.16
N GLU A 190 -8.66 -7.83 -4.14
CA GLU A 190 -9.18 -7.77 -5.52
C GLU A 190 -9.09 -9.16 -6.18
#